data_AF-A0A2N2CKH8-F1
#
_entry.id   AF-A0A2N2CKH8-F1
#
_cell.length_a   1.000
_cell.length_b   1.000
_cell.length_c   1.000
_cell.angle_alpha   90.00
_cell.angle_beta   90.00
_cell.angle_gamma   90.00
#
_symmetry.space_group_name_H-M   'P 1'
#
loop_
_entity.id
_entity.type
_entity.pdbx_description
1 polymer ?
#
loop_
_entity_poly.entity_id
_entity_poly.type
_entity_poly.pdbx_seq_one_letter_code
_entity_poly.pdbx_strand_id
1 'polypeptide(L)'
;MNTILNHIHRGDIYEANFCQEFYAENARINPLDVFEKLNSLSKAPFTTFLRLENQFLLSASPERYIKKEGTKVISQPIKGTMRRSKEALEEIILRSREALKGLLICCCRR
;
A
#
# COMPACT_ATOMS: atom_id res chain seq x y z
N MET A 1 -8.12 -14.15 -13.32
CA MET A 1 -6.86 -13.47 -13.68
C MET A 1 -6.81 -13.07 -15.16
N ASN A 2 -7.15 -13.97 -16.09
CA ASN A 2 -7.10 -13.70 -17.54
C ASN A 2 -7.96 -12.51 -18.01
N THR A 3 -9.11 -12.25 -17.39
CA THR A 3 -9.99 -11.14 -17.78
C THR A 3 -9.31 -9.77 -17.63
N ILE A 4 -8.64 -9.52 -16.50
CA ILE A 4 -7.96 -8.24 -16.23
C ILE A 4 -6.79 -8.05 -17.22
N LEU A 5 -6.02 -9.11 -17.47
CA LEU A 5 -4.92 -9.07 -18.45
C LEU A 5 -5.44 -8.75 -19.85
N ASN A 6 -6.57 -9.33 -20.26
CA ASN A 6 -7.19 -9.04 -21.55
C ASN A 6 -7.61 -7.56 -21.67
N HIS A 7 -8.12 -6.94 -20.61
CA HIS A 7 -8.44 -5.52 -20.60
C HIS A 7 -7.19 -4.63 -20.70
N ILE A 8 -6.08 -5.04 -20.07
CA ILE A 8 -4.79 -4.35 -20.21
C ILE A 8 -4.28 -4.46 -21.65
N HIS A 9 -4.30 -5.66 -22.24
CA HIS A 9 -3.86 -5.89 -23.63
C HIS A 9 -4.73 -5.16 -24.66
N ARG A 10 -6.04 -5.05 -24.39
CA ARG A 10 -6.96 -4.30 -25.24
C ARG A 10 -6.76 -2.78 -25.13
N GLY A 11 -6.15 -2.31 -24.04
CA GLY A 11 -5.86 -0.89 -23.79
C GLY A 11 -6.95 -0.14 -23.01
N ASP A 12 -7.93 -0.87 -22.44
CA ASP A 12 -9.01 -0.26 -21.65
C ASP A 12 -8.57 0.07 -20.21
N ILE A 13 -7.52 -0.59 -19.71
CA ILE A 13 -6.96 -0.41 -18.35
C ILE A 13 -5.44 -0.32 -18.45
N TYR A 14 -4.85 0.74 -17.88
CA TYR A 14 -3.40 0.87 -17.81
C TYR A 14 -2.78 0.08 -16.66
N GLU A 15 -3.44 0.09 -15.50
CA GLU A 15 -2.96 -0.62 -14.32
C GLU A 15 -4.13 -1.01 -13.40
N ALA A 16 -4.05 -2.19 -12.80
CA ALA A 16 -5.00 -2.66 -11.80
C ALA A 16 -4.24 -3.19 -10.57
N ASN A 17 -4.74 -2.86 -9.37
CA ASN A 17 -4.24 -3.43 -8.12
C ASN A 17 -5.14 -4.61 -7.73
N PHE A 18 -4.55 -5.80 -7.60
CA PHE A 18 -5.28 -7.01 -7.22
C PHE A 18 -5.01 -7.33 -5.75
N CYS A 19 -6.05 -7.24 -4.92
CA CYS A 19 -5.99 -7.59 -3.51
C CYS A 19 -6.68 -8.93 -3.27
N GLN A 20 -6.09 -9.75 -2.41
CA GLN A 20 -6.71 -10.95 -1.87
C GLN A 20 -6.99 -10.74 -0.39
N GLU A 21 -8.24 -10.99 0.01
CA GLU A 21 -8.64 -10.98 1.40
C GLU A 21 -8.31 -12.32 2.07
N PHE A 22 -7.86 -12.25 3.32
CA PHE A 22 -7.71 -13.39 4.21
C PHE A 22 -8.62 -13.18 5.41
N TYR A 23 -9.43 -14.19 5.73
CA TYR A 23 -10.32 -14.16 6.88
C TYR A 23 -10.15 -15.44 7.70
N ALA A 24 -10.42 -15.32 9.00
CA ALA A 24 -10.43 -16.43 9.93
C ALA A 24 -11.70 -16.36 10.77
N GLU A 25 -12.49 -17.43 10.73
CA GLU A 25 -13.73 -17.52 11.52
C GLU A 25 -13.41 -17.83 12.99
N ASN A 26 -14.21 -17.27 13.91
CA ASN A 26 -14.09 -17.49 15.35
C ASN A 26 -12.70 -17.17 15.94
N ALA A 27 -11.91 -16.34 15.27
CA ALA A 27 -10.60 -15.92 15.75
C ALA A 27 -10.75 -15.06 17.02
N ARG A 28 -10.04 -15.46 18.09
CA ARG A 28 -9.93 -14.67 19.31
C ARG A 28 -8.60 -13.94 19.30
N ILE A 29 -8.66 -12.62 19.19
CA ILE A 29 -7.49 -11.76 19.24
C ILE A 29 -7.65 -10.73 20.35
N ASN A 30 -6.56 -10.37 21.01
CA ASN A 30 -6.49 -9.14 21.79
C ASN A 30 -6.10 -8.00 20.82
N PRO A 31 -7.03 -7.07 20.49
CA PRO A 31 -6.77 -6.06 19.46
C PRO A 31 -5.57 -5.17 19.80
N LEU A 32 -5.35 -4.86 21.08
CA LEU A 32 -4.25 -4.00 21.49
C LEU A 32 -2.89 -4.69 21.30
N ASP A 33 -2.75 -5.92 21.79
CA ASP A 33 -1.51 -6.69 21.66
C ASP A 33 -1.15 -6.92 20.18
N VAL A 34 -2.17 -7.18 19.34
CA VAL A 34 -1.97 -7.35 17.89
C VAL A 34 -1.53 -6.03 17.26
N PHE A 35 -2.14 -4.91 17.65
CA PHE A 35 -1.75 -3.59 17.16
C PHE A 35 -0.31 -3.23 17.51
N GLU A 36 0.11 -3.45 18.76
CA GLU A 36 1.48 -3.18 19.21
C GLU A 36 2.50 -4.02 18.44
N LYS A 37 2.21 -5.32 18.27
CA LYS A 37 3.04 -6.22 17.44
C LYS A 37 3.12 -5.73 16.01
N LEU A 38 1.98 -5.41 15.39
CA LEU A 38 1.92 -4.89 14.02
C LEU A 38 2.73 -3.60 13.87
N ASN A 39 2.62 -2.68 14.82
CA ASN A 39 3.32 -1.40 14.80
C ASN A 39 4.84 -1.56 14.97
N SER A 40 5.28 -2.47 15.85
CA SER A 40 6.71 -2.74 16.06
C SER A 40 7.39 -3.32 14.82
N LEU A 41 6.66 -4.12 14.02
CA LEU A 41 7.15 -4.75 12.79
C LEU A 41 7.14 -3.80 11.59
N SER A 42 5.99 -3.14 11.34
CA SER A 42 5.79 -2.34 10.13
C SER A 42 6.43 -0.94 10.21
N LYS A 43 6.51 -0.35 11.41
CA LYS A 43 7.00 1.02 11.67
C LYS A 43 6.42 2.06 10.70
N ALA A 44 5.17 1.88 10.29
CA ALA A 44 4.54 2.72 9.29
C ALA A 44 4.13 4.07 9.91
N PRO A 45 4.29 5.20 9.17
CA PRO A 45 4.05 6.54 9.71
C PRO A 45 2.56 6.88 9.93
N PHE A 46 1.65 6.16 9.26
CA PHE A 46 0.20 6.38 9.36
C PHE A 46 -0.50 5.17 9.98
N THR A 47 0.05 4.67 11.08
CA THR A 47 -0.60 3.59 11.86
C THR A 47 -1.85 4.11 12.55
N THR A 48 -2.87 3.26 12.65
CA THR A 48 -4.16 3.65 13.24
C THR A 48 -4.74 2.47 13.98
N PHE A 49 -5.17 2.72 15.22
CA PHE A 49 -6.00 1.83 16.00
C PHE A 49 -7.35 2.53 16.22
N LEU A 50 -8.42 1.93 15.73
CA LEU A 50 -9.77 2.44 15.87
C LEU A 50 -10.65 1.36 16.48
N ARG A 51 -11.36 1.72 17.53
CA ARG A 51 -12.42 0.90 18.12
C ARG A 51 -13.74 1.63 17.95
N LEU A 52 -14.69 0.97 17.31
CA LEU A 52 -16.06 1.43 17.19
C LEU A 52 -16.97 0.36 17.78
N GLU A 53 -17.41 0.56 19.02
CA GLU A 53 -18.21 -0.41 19.78
C GLU A 53 -17.54 -1.80 19.83
N ASN A 54 -18.08 -2.74 19.05
CA ASN A 54 -17.66 -4.13 18.95
C ASN A 54 -16.76 -4.40 17.72
N GLN A 55 -16.47 -3.37 16.92
CA GLN A 55 -15.61 -3.44 15.74
C GLN A 55 -14.26 -2.79 16.01
N PHE A 56 -13.21 -3.37 15.42
CA PHE A 56 -11.84 -2.91 15.57
C PHE A 56 -11.20 -2.81 14.19
N LEU A 57 -10.49 -1.71 13.95
CA LEU A 57 -9.67 -1.49 12.77
C LEU A 57 -8.23 -1.25 13.22
N LEU A 58 -7.34 -2.10 12.75
CA LEU A 58 -5.91 -2.03 12.97
C LEU A 58 -5.25 -1.79 11.61
N SER A 59 -4.57 -0.66 11.44
CA SER A 59 -3.95 -0.28 10.19
C SER A 59 -2.48 0.10 10.38
N ALA A 60 -1.66 -0.32 9.43
CA ALA A 60 -0.27 0.07 9.30
C ALA A 60 -0.03 0.69 7.93
N SER A 61 -0.67 1.83 7.65
CA SER A 61 -0.59 2.46 6.35
C SER A 61 0.79 3.11 6.13
N PRO A 62 1.54 2.72 5.08
CA PRO A 62 2.79 3.38 4.73
C PRO A 62 2.58 4.71 4.00
N GLU A 63 1.38 4.93 3.45
CA GLU A 63 1.10 5.98 2.48
C GLU A 63 0.04 6.96 2.99
N ARG A 64 0.23 8.23 2.64
CA ARG A 64 -0.79 9.26 2.84
C ARG A 64 -1.65 9.35 1.58
N TYR A 65 -2.92 8.99 1.74
CA TYR A 65 -3.91 9.22 0.71
C TYR A 65 -4.08 10.73 0.45
N ILE A 66 -4.65 11.47 1.41
CA ILE A 66 -4.87 12.92 1.31
C ILE A 66 -4.70 13.58 2.69
N LYS A 67 -4.11 14.78 2.74
CA LYS A 67 -4.14 15.71 3.87
C LYS A 67 -4.54 17.10 3.38
N LYS A 68 -5.46 17.76 4.08
CA LYS A 68 -5.85 19.16 3.82
C LYS A 68 -5.29 20.06 4.92
N GLU A 69 -4.58 21.12 4.52
CA GLU A 69 -4.04 22.15 5.41
C GLU A 69 -4.51 23.52 4.87
N GLY A 70 -5.54 24.10 5.49
CA GLY A 70 -6.18 25.33 4.98
C GLY A 70 -6.74 25.11 3.57
N THR A 71 -6.17 25.81 2.59
CA THR A 71 -6.49 25.70 1.15
C THR A 71 -5.59 24.69 0.41
N LYS A 72 -4.55 24.15 1.06
CA LYS A 72 -3.62 23.20 0.45
C LYS A 72 -4.12 21.77 0.62
N VAL A 73 -4.07 20.98 -0.45
CA VAL A 73 -4.33 19.54 -0.45
C VAL A 73 -3.05 18.82 -0.83
N ILE A 74 -2.65 17.83 -0.03
CA ILE A 74 -1.39 17.10 -0.14
C ILE A 74 -1.70 15.61 -0.26
N SER A 75 -1.20 14.96 -1.31
CA SER A 75 -1.17 13.50 -1.47
C SER A 75 0.29 13.07 -1.63
N GLN A 76 0.66 11.90 -1.08
CA GLN A 76 2.04 11.38 -1.16
C GLN A 76 2.03 9.92 -1.59
N PRO A 77 1.65 9.65 -2.86
CA PRO A 77 1.48 8.28 -3.31
C PRO A 77 2.81 7.54 -3.47
N ILE A 78 2.81 6.24 -3.17
CA ILE A 78 3.98 5.37 -3.27
C ILE A 78 3.75 4.38 -4.42
N LYS A 79 4.73 4.28 -5.33
CA LYS A 79 4.76 3.23 -6.35
C LYS A 79 6.06 2.45 -6.27
N GLY A 80 5.94 1.14 -6.46
CA GLY A 80 7.06 0.22 -6.36
C GLY A 80 7.13 -0.35 -4.95
N THR A 81 7.29 -1.66 -4.87
CA THR A 81 7.52 -2.39 -3.63
C THR A 81 8.72 -3.29 -3.85
N MET A 82 9.88 -2.70 -3.60
CA MET A 82 11.16 -3.38 -3.72
C MET A 82 11.50 -4.14 -2.43
N ARG A 83 11.86 -5.42 -2.56
CA ARG A 83 12.53 -6.14 -1.45
C ARG A 83 13.89 -5.50 -1.22
N ARG A 84 14.23 -5.19 0.03
CA ARG A 84 15.57 -4.72 0.39
C ARG A 84 16.57 -5.86 0.17
N SER A 85 17.52 -5.69 -0.75
CA SER A 85 18.68 -6.59 -0.88
C SER A 85 19.82 -6.11 0.03
N LYS A 86 20.68 -7.03 0.46
CA LYS A 86 21.91 -6.71 1.20
C LYS A 86 23.08 -6.33 0.27
N GLU A 87 22.94 -6.63 -1.02
CA GLU A 87 23.99 -6.42 -2.02
C GLU A 87 23.72 -5.13 -2.82
N ALA A 88 24.66 -4.19 -2.77
CA ALA A 88 24.50 -2.86 -3.37
C ALA A 88 24.23 -2.89 -4.88
N LEU A 89 24.80 -3.87 -5.60
CA LEU A 89 24.60 -4.02 -7.04
C LEU A 89 23.18 -4.48 -7.38
N GLU A 90 22.66 -5.43 -6.60
CA GLU A 90 21.30 -5.94 -6.76
C GLU A 90 20.26 -4.85 -6.40
N GLU A 91 20.55 -4.04 -5.39
CA GLU A 91 19.72 -2.88 -5.03
C GLU A 91 19.63 -1.85 -6.17
N ILE A 92 20.73 -1.52 -6.85
CA ILE A 92 20.73 -0.56 -7.97
C ILE A 92 19.88 -1.07 -9.14
N ILE A 93 20.00 -2.35 -9.48
CA ILE A 93 19.23 -2.97 -10.58
C ILE A 93 17.74 -2.97 -10.25
N LEU A 94 17.40 -3.32 -9.01
CA LEU A 94 16.01 -3.43 -8.57
C LEU A 94 15.33 -2.05 -8.50
N ARG A 95 16.06 -1.01 -8.05
CA ARG A 95 15.60 0.40 -8.07
C ARG A 95 15.33 0.90 -9.49
N SER A 96 16.20 0.57 -10.44
CA SER A 96 16.05 0.97 -11.84
C SER A 96 14.78 0.40 -12.48
N ARG A 97 14.39 -0.84 -12.12
CA ARG A 97 13.16 -1.48 -12.62
C ARG A 97 11.90 -0.88 -12.00
N GLU A 98 11.94 -0.45 -10.74
CA GLU A 98 10.78 0.14 -10.06
C GLU A 98 10.55 1.60 -10.46
N ALA A 99 11.60 2.36 -10.77
CA ALA A 99 11.52 3.76 -11.19
C ALA A 99 10.62 3.99 -12.42
N LEU A 100 10.56 3.01 -13.34
CA LEU A 100 9.69 3.07 -14.52
C LEU A 100 8.19 2.99 -14.16
N LYS A 101 7.82 2.38 -13.03
CA LYS A 101 6.42 2.25 -12.60
C LYS A 101 5.91 3.51 -11.91
N GLY A 102 6.78 4.24 -11.20
CA GLY A 102 6.41 5.47 -10.48
C GLY A 102 5.94 6.62 -11.35
N LEU A 103 6.31 6.63 -12.64
CA LEU A 103 5.92 7.68 -13.57
C LEU A 103 4.42 7.71 -13.85
N LEU A 104 3.72 6.57 -13.73
CA LEU A 104 2.27 6.49 -13.99
C LEU A 104 1.41 7.12 -12.89
N ILE A 105 1.86 7.11 -11.63
CA ILE A 105 1.09 7.67 -10.51
C ILE A 105 0.89 9.19 -10.65
N CYS A 106 1.87 9.89 -11.22
CA CYS A 106 1.89 11.35 -11.28
C CYS A 106 1.42 11.90 -12.64
N CYS A 107 1.49 11.08 -13.71
CA CYS A 107 1.04 11.47 -15.04
C CYS A 107 -0.45 11.14 -15.27
N CYS A 108 -1.34 11.78 -14.52
CA CYS A 108 -2.63 12.17 -15.07
C CYS A 108 -2.42 13.51 -15.78
N ARG A 109 -1.67 13.48 -16.91
CA ARG A 109 -1.64 14.63 -17.82
C ARG A 109 -3.03 14.72 -18.45
N ARG A 110 -3.61 15.92 -18.39
CA ARG A 110 -4.77 16.31 -19.20
C ARG A 110 -4.63 15.87 -20.64
#